data_AF-A0A9Q0T3R0-F1
#
_entry.id   AF-A0A9Q0T3R0-F1
#
_cell.length_a   1.000
_cell.length_b   1.000
_cell.length_c   1.000
_cell.angle_alpha   90.00
_cell.angle_beta   90.00
_cell.angle_gamma   90.00
#
_symmetry.space_group_name_H-M   'P 1'
#
loop_
_entity.id
_entity.type
_entity.pdbx_description
1 polymer ?
#
loop_
_entity_poly.entity_id
_entity_poly.type
_entity_poly.pdbx_seq_one_letter_code
_entity_poly.pdbx_strand_id
1 'polypeptide(L)'
;MLDTTGTLYSMATFAGFTDINGDFEGQYFAFMSDAISIVAGSLLGTSPLTTFVESSTGIKEGGRTGLTALTVAGYFFIAFFFTPILSSIPTWAVGPPLILVGVLMMRAVAEIQWSDMRQAIPAFVTMIMMPLTYSIAYGLIGGISTYIILHLWDWGEAFLEKQGLVKGMKEDHLLHEENNGNDHDGKELEVV
;
A
#
# COMPACT_ATOMS: atom_id res chain seq x y z
N MET A 1 -1.93 12.64 0.73
CA MET A 1 -2.49 12.12 -0.54
C MET A 1 -2.00 10.71 -0.81
N LEU A 2 -0.72 10.46 -1.10
CA LEU A 2 -0.21 9.09 -1.32
C LEU A 2 -0.36 8.20 -0.08
N ASP A 3 -0.09 8.77 1.10
CA ASP A 3 -0.32 8.16 2.40
C ASP A 3 -1.80 7.81 2.63
N THR A 4 -2.71 8.79 2.49
CA THR A 4 -4.16 8.58 2.60
C THR A 4 -4.64 7.48 1.67
N THR A 5 -4.22 7.48 0.41
CA THR A 5 -4.65 6.47 -0.56
C THR A 5 -4.20 5.09 -0.13
N GLY A 6 -2.94 4.95 0.31
CA GLY A 6 -2.43 3.67 0.82
C GLY A 6 -3.17 3.20 2.07
N THR A 7 -3.34 4.06 3.08
CA THR A 7 -3.99 3.68 4.34
C THR A 7 -5.47 3.40 4.17
N LEU A 8 -6.20 4.25 3.42
CA LEU A 8 -7.63 4.06 3.16
C LEU A 8 -7.88 2.78 2.36
N TYR A 9 -7.03 2.49 1.37
CA TYR A 9 -7.10 1.25 0.61
C TYR A 9 -6.86 0.03 1.51
N SER A 10 -5.79 0.00 2.30
CA SER A 10 -5.53 -1.08 3.25
C SER A 10 -6.69 -1.29 4.23
N MET A 11 -7.30 -0.19 4.69
CA MET A 11 -8.47 -0.25 5.58
C MET A 11 -9.72 -0.80 4.90
N ALA A 12 -9.97 -0.44 3.64
CA ALA A 12 -11.04 -1.02 2.83
C ALA A 12 -10.82 -2.53 2.61
N THR A 13 -9.58 -2.95 2.39
CA THR A 13 -9.20 -4.38 2.29
C THR A 13 -9.46 -5.11 3.61
N PHE A 14 -9.06 -4.53 4.76
CA PHE A 14 -9.33 -5.13 6.08
C PHE A 14 -10.84 -5.19 6.41
N ALA A 15 -11.64 -4.27 5.89
CA ALA A 15 -13.09 -4.28 6.03
C ALA A 15 -13.79 -5.30 5.12
N GLY A 16 -13.10 -5.79 4.08
CA GLY A 16 -13.66 -6.66 3.06
C GLY A 16 -14.56 -5.93 2.06
N PHE A 17 -14.34 -4.62 1.87
CA PHE A 17 -15.11 -3.78 0.93
C PHE A 17 -14.45 -3.63 -0.45
N THR A 18 -13.26 -4.18 -0.64
CA THR A 18 -12.53 -4.14 -1.92
C THR A 18 -13.00 -5.23 -2.88
N ASP A 19 -13.29 -4.83 -4.11
CA ASP A 19 -13.63 -5.72 -5.23
C ASP A 19 -12.35 -6.32 -5.88
N ILE A 20 -12.52 -7.33 -6.75
CA ILE A 20 -11.44 -7.97 -7.53
C ILE A 20 -10.65 -6.95 -8.36
N ASN A 21 -11.29 -5.87 -8.80
CA ASN A 21 -10.66 -4.80 -9.55
C ASN A 21 -9.85 -3.82 -8.68
N GLY A 22 -9.84 -3.99 -7.35
CA GLY A 22 -9.17 -3.10 -6.41
C GLY A 22 -9.90 -1.79 -6.15
N ASP A 23 -11.18 -1.67 -6.55
CA ASP A 23 -12.04 -0.53 -6.21
C ASP A 23 -13.01 -0.93 -5.09
N PHE A 24 -13.56 0.06 -4.38
CA PHE A 24 -14.56 -0.17 -3.34
C PHE A 24 -15.73 0.80 -3.49
N GLU A 25 -16.93 0.35 -3.11
CA GLU A 25 -18.16 1.13 -3.30
C GLU A 25 -18.06 2.49 -2.59
N GLY A 26 -18.23 3.57 -3.33
CA GLY A 26 -18.17 4.93 -2.79
C GLY A 26 -16.76 5.47 -2.55
N GLN A 27 -15.72 4.91 -3.19
CA GLN A 27 -14.33 5.38 -3.09
C GLN A 27 -14.18 6.90 -3.28
N TYR A 28 -14.91 7.51 -4.23
CA TYR A 28 -14.92 8.96 -4.43
C TYR A 28 -15.41 9.73 -3.20
N PHE A 29 -16.50 9.28 -2.58
CA PHE A 29 -17.05 9.92 -1.38
C PHE A 29 -16.15 9.70 -0.15
N ALA A 30 -15.49 8.54 -0.06
CA ALA A 30 -14.52 8.27 1.00
C ALA A 30 -13.31 9.21 0.92
N PHE A 31 -12.73 9.39 -0.27
CA PHE A 31 -11.65 10.36 -0.48
C PHE A 31 -12.09 11.82 -0.30
N MET A 32 -13.32 12.16 -0.71
CA MET A 32 -13.87 13.49 -0.47
C MET A 32 -14.02 13.77 1.02
N SER A 33 -14.48 12.79 1.80
CA SER A 33 -14.58 12.91 3.26
C SER A 33 -13.21 13.16 3.91
N ASP A 34 -12.16 12.42 3.53
CA ASP A 34 -10.81 12.62 4.05
C ASP A 34 -10.27 14.02 3.68
N ALA A 35 -10.46 14.45 2.43
CA ALA A 35 -10.04 15.78 1.99
C ALA A 35 -10.75 16.90 2.78
N ILE A 36 -12.06 16.77 3.01
CA ILE A 36 -12.82 17.71 3.84
C ILE A 36 -12.29 17.72 5.28
N SER A 37 -12.00 16.55 5.85
CA SER A 37 -11.40 16.43 7.20
C SER A 37 -10.02 17.09 7.29
N ILE A 38 -9.16 16.92 6.28
CA ILE A 38 -7.85 17.58 6.23
C ILE A 38 -8.00 19.09 6.16
N VAL A 39 -8.87 19.61 5.29
CA VAL A 39 -9.10 21.05 5.15
C VAL A 39 -9.68 21.62 6.44
N ALA A 40 -10.68 20.97 7.02
CA ALA A 40 -11.28 21.39 8.29
C ALA A 40 -10.25 21.38 9.44
N GLY A 41 -9.46 20.32 9.58
CA GLY A 41 -8.41 20.23 10.60
C GLY A 41 -7.32 21.28 10.42
N SER A 42 -6.85 21.48 9.19
CA SER A 42 -5.83 22.48 8.87
C SER A 42 -6.32 23.91 9.12
N LEU A 43 -7.60 24.21 8.82
CA LEU A 43 -8.22 25.51 9.11
C LEU A 43 -8.33 25.78 10.62
N LEU A 44 -8.51 24.73 11.42
CA LEU A 44 -8.50 24.81 12.88
C LEU A 44 -7.08 24.84 13.47
N GLY A 45 -6.05 24.80 12.64
CA GLY A 45 -4.64 24.86 13.05
C GLY A 45 -4.07 23.54 13.57
N THR A 46 -4.73 22.40 13.33
CA THR A 46 -4.21 21.08 13.70
C THR A 46 -3.42 20.46 12.55
N SER A 47 -2.67 19.39 12.85
CA SER A 47 -2.04 18.58 11.80
C SER A 47 -3.10 17.95 10.88
N PRO A 48 -2.73 17.59 9.64
CA PRO A 48 -3.61 16.86 8.73
C PRO A 48 -4.19 15.61 9.41
N LEU A 49 -5.52 15.48 9.35
CA LEU A 49 -6.23 14.31 9.86
C LEU A 49 -6.24 13.24 8.77
N THR A 50 -5.97 11.99 9.12
CA THR A 50 -6.00 10.88 8.16
C THR A 50 -6.49 9.60 8.85
N THR A 51 -6.79 8.58 8.05
CA THR A 51 -7.17 7.26 8.56
C THR A 51 -5.96 6.53 9.14
N PHE A 52 -6.15 5.95 10.33
CA PHE A 52 -5.10 5.24 11.07
C PHE A 52 -5.21 3.73 10.84
N VAL A 53 -4.09 3.09 10.49
CA VAL A 53 -4.03 1.63 10.21
C VAL A 53 -4.35 0.79 11.45
N GLU A 54 -4.13 1.35 12.64
CA GLU A 54 -4.46 0.75 13.92
C GLU A 54 -5.96 0.55 14.09
N SER A 55 -6.79 1.34 13.40
CA SER A 55 -8.25 1.21 13.45
C SER A 55 -8.74 -0.08 12.78
N SER A 56 -7.87 -0.79 12.05
CA SER A 56 -8.18 -2.11 11.48
C SER A 56 -8.53 -3.15 12.54
N THR A 57 -8.02 -3.02 13.77
CA THR A 57 -8.38 -3.91 14.89
C THR A 57 -9.85 -3.70 15.28
N GLY A 58 -10.32 -2.46 15.31
CA GLY A 58 -11.74 -2.15 15.55
C GLY A 58 -12.65 -2.73 14.46
N ILE A 59 -12.21 -2.74 13.21
CA ILE A 59 -12.94 -3.38 12.10
C ILE A 59 -13.01 -4.90 12.29
N LYS A 60 -11.92 -5.52 12.75
CA LYS A 60 -11.87 -6.97 13.05
C LYS A 60 -12.78 -7.38 14.21
N GLU A 61 -12.95 -6.50 15.19
CA GLU A 61 -13.88 -6.68 16.31
C GLU A 61 -15.35 -6.44 15.93
N GLY A 62 -15.64 -6.06 14.67
CA GLY A 62 -17.00 -5.87 14.15
C GLY A 62 -17.41 -4.40 13.95
N GLY A 63 -16.51 -3.45 14.17
CA GLY A 63 -16.72 -2.02 13.95
C GLY A 63 -16.72 -1.63 12.48
N ARG A 64 -17.75 -2.06 11.74
CA ARG A 64 -17.90 -1.83 10.29
C ARG A 64 -18.83 -0.67 9.93
N THR A 65 -19.36 0.05 10.93
CA THR A 65 -20.32 1.14 10.73
C THR A 65 -19.77 2.47 11.23
N GLY A 66 -20.24 3.57 10.63
CA GLY A 66 -19.88 4.92 11.06
C GLY A 66 -20.31 5.28 12.48
N LEU A 67 -21.20 4.49 13.10
CA LEU A 67 -21.58 4.67 14.51
C LEU A 67 -20.37 4.48 15.43
N THR A 68 -19.47 3.55 15.11
CA THR A 68 -18.23 3.35 15.88
C THR A 68 -17.34 4.59 15.85
N ALA A 69 -17.18 5.21 14.69
CA ALA A 69 -16.43 6.45 14.54
C ALA A 69 -17.06 7.60 15.34
N LEU A 70 -18.39 7.73 15.34
CA LEU A 70 -19.10 8.72 16.16
C LEU A 70 -18.94 8.48 17.66
N THR A 71 -19.02 7.23 18.10
CA THR A 71 -18.80 6.87 19.51
C THR A 71 -17.37 7.17 19.95
N VAL A 72 -16.37 6.83 19.13
CA VAL A 72 -14.95 7.14 19.41
C VAL A 72 -14.73 8.65 19.45
N ALA A 73 -15.29 9.41 18.51
CA ALA A 73 -15.22 10.88 18.51
C ALA A 73 -15.85 11.47 19.79
N GLY A 74 -16.99 10.95 20.25
CA GLY A 74 -17.62 11.35 21.50
C GLY A 74 -16.72 11.08 22.73
N TYR A 75 -16.09 9.91 22.80
CA TYR A 75 -15.13 9.60 23.86
C TYR A 75 -13.89 10.51 23.82
N PHE A 76 -13.35 10.81 22.64
CA PHE A 76 -12.25 11.77 22.48
C PHE A 76 -12.65 13.19 22.90
N PHE A 77 -13.88 13.61 22.61
CA PHE A 77 -14.41 14.89 23.07
C PHE A 77 -14.51 14.95 24.60
N ILE A 78 -14.97 13.88 25.24
CA ILE A 78 -14.98 13.77 26.71
C ILE A 78 -13.55 13.76 27.27
N ALA A 79 -12.62 13.04 26.61
CA ALA A 79 -11.22 12.98 27.01
C ALA A 79 -10.53 14.35 27.05
N PHE A 80 -11.01 15.32 26.25
CA PHE A 80 -10.50 16.70 26.28
C PHE A 80 -10.57 17.34 27.67
N PHE A 81 -11.62 17.05 28.45
CA PHE A 81 -11.75 17.53 29.84
C PHE A 81 -10.76 16.87 30.80
N PHE A 82 -10.28 15.67 30.47
CA PHE A 82 -9.28 14.92 31.25
C PHE A 82 -7.83 15.21 30.80
N THR A 83 -7.62 16.01 29.75
CA THR A 83 -6.28 16.45 29.30
C THR A 83 -5.36 16.98 30.42
N PRO A 84 -5.84 17.77 31.40
CA PRO A 84 -4.99 18.26 32.50
C PRO A 84 -4.43 17.13 33.38
N ILE A 85 -5.16 16.02 33.50
CA ILE A 85 -4.71 14.83 34.23
C ILE A 85 -3.69 14.05 33.38
N LEU A 86 -3.93 13.98 32.06
CA LEU A 86 -3.03 13.32 31.12
C LEU A 86 -1.68 14.03 30.97
N SER A 87 -1.61 15.36 31.17
CA SER A 87 -0.34 16.10 31.11
C SER A 87 0.61 15.77 32.27
N SER A 88 0.11 15.13 33.34
CA SER A 88 0.92 14.64 34.45
C SER A 88 1.62 13.31 34.15
N ILE A 89 1.34 12.69 32.99
CA ILE A 89 1.98 11.45 32.57
C ILE A 89 3.41 11.75 32.10
N PRO A 90 4.43 11.05 32.63
CA PRO A 90 5.81 11.29 32.24
C PRO A 90 6.07 10.90 30.78
N THR A 91 6.97 11.64 30.13
CA THR A 91 7.26 11.50 28.69
C THR A 91 7.83 10.13 28.29
N TRP A 92 8.51 9.43 29.20
CA TRP A 92 9.01 8.08 28.94
C TRP A 92 7.91 7.03 28.78
N ALA A 93 6.68 7.30 29.25
CA ALA A 93 5.55 6.38 29.11
C ALA A 93 5.01 6.30 27.67
N VAL A 94 5.31 7.29 26.82
CA VAL A 94 4.83 7.36 25.43
C VAL A 94 5.68 6.50 24.47
N GLY A 95 6.89 6.10 24.89
CA GLY A 95 7.82 5.33 24.06
C GLY A 95 7.29 3.94 23.64
N PRO A 96 6.85 3.08 24.58
CA PRO A 96 6.40 1.72 24.24
C PRO A 96 5.22 1.69 23.25
N PRO A 97 4.18 2.54 23.37
CA PRO A 97 3.13 2.65 22.37
C PRO A 97 3.64 2.99 20.96
N LEU A 98 4.60 3.91 20.83
CA LEU A 98 5.18 4.29 19.53
C LEU A 98 5.93 3.14 18.87
N ILE A 99 6.64 2.31 19.65
CA ILE A 99 7.31 1.11 19.14
C ILE A 99 6.26 0.12 18.62
N LEU A 100 5.18 -0.09 19.37
CA LEU A 100 4.12 -1.01 18.99
C LEU A 100 3.40 -0.56 17.71
N VAL A 101 3.11 0.75 17.58
CA VAL A 101 2.60 1.37 16.36
C VAL A 101 3.54 1.13 15.17
N GLY A 102 4.86 1.33 15.36
CA GLY A 102 5.84 1.04 14.31
C GLY A 102 5.82 -0.42 13.85
N VAL A 103 5.71 -1.37 14.78
CA VAL A 103 5.59 -2.81 14.47
C VAL A 103 4.28 -3.11 13.72
N LEU A 104 3.17 -2.47 14.09
CA LEU A 104 1.89 -2.63 13.39
C LEU A 104 1.97 -2.11 11.95
N MET A 105 2.63 -0.96 11.72
CA MET A 105 2.84 -0.41 10.39
C MET A 105 3.73 -1.30 9.51
N MET A 106 4.72 -2.00 10.09
CA MET A 106 5.55 -2.96 9.35
C MET A 106 4.76 -4.17 8.82
N ARG A 107 3.54 -4.43 9.31
CA ARG A 107 2.70 -5.52 8.76
C ARG A 107 2.29 -5.25 7.31
N ALA A 108 2.08 -3.99 6.92
CA ALA A 108 1.73 -3.63 5.55
C ALA A 108 2.86 -3.98 4.56
N VAL A 109 4.12 -3.98 5.01
CA VAL A 109 5.28 -4.37 4.21
C VAL A 109 5.24 -5.87 3.84
N ALA A 110 4.62 -6.71 4.68
CA ALA A 110 4.52 -8.13 4.43
C ALA A 110 3.51 -8.47 3.30
N GLU A 111 2.59 -7.57 2.98
CA GLU A 111 1.60 -7.76 1.90
C GLU A 111 2.16 -7.43 0.50
N ILE A 112 3.40 -6.94 0.42
CA ILE A 112 4.06 -6.64 -0.85
C ILE A 112 4.39 -7.94 -1.60
N GLN A 113 4.18 -7.96 -2.93
CA GLN A 113 4.53 -9.10 -3.78
C GLN A 113 6.05 -9.21 -3.99
N TRP A 114 6.75 -9.82 -3.04
CA TRP A 114 8.21 -9.98 -3.05
C TRP A 114 8.74 -10.89 -4.17
N SER A 115 7.87 -11.70 -4.78
CA SER A 115 8.23 -12.55 -5.93
C SER A 115 8.46 -11.75 -7.21
N ASP A 116 7.81 -10.59 -7.35
CA ASP A 116 8.02 -9.70 -8.49
C ASP A 116 9.13 -8.70 -8.16
N MET A 117 10.29 -8.90 -8.79
CA MET A 117 11.47 -8.06 -8.60
C MET A 117 11.20 -6.58 -8.97
N ARG A 118 10.25 -6.33 -9.88
CA ARG A 118 9.88 -4.98 -10.33
C ARG A 118 9.14 -4.19 -9.26
N GLN A 119 8.49 -4.88 -8.32
CA GLN A 119 7.80 -4.27 -7.16
C GLN A 119 8.67 -4.36 -5.90
N ALA A 120 9.43 -5.44 -5.73
CA ALA A 120 10.30 -5.66 -4.58
C ALA A 120 11.46 -4.65 -4.52
N ILE A 121 12.12 -4.34 -5.65
CA ILE A 121 13.24 -3.38 -5.67
C ILE A 121 12.79 -1.98 -5.23
N PRO A 122 11.74 -1.37 -5.79
CA PRO A 122 11.27 -0.05 -5.36
C PRO A 122 10.82 -0.02 -3.90
N ALA A 123 10.14 -1.07 -3.42
CA ALA A 123 9.73 -1.19 -2.03
C ALA A 123 10.94 -1.20 -1.07
N PHE A 124 11.96 -1.99 -1.40
CA PHE A 124 13.19 -2.07 -0.62
C PHE A 124 13.96 -0.74 -0.59
N VAL A 125 14.11 -0.09 -1.75
CA VAL A 125 14.79 1.22 -1.85
C VAL A 125 14.06 2.28 -1.03
N THR A 126 12.72 2.29 -1.08
CA THR A 126 11.90 3.22 -0.28
C THR A 126 12.16 3.03 1.21
N MET A 127 12.14 1.78 1.69
CA MET A 127 12.26 1.44 3.10
C MET A 127 13.62 1.82 3.69
N ILE A 128 14.70 1.66 2.92
CA ILE A 128 16.06 2.01 3.39
C ILE A 128 16.36 3.50 3.25
N MET A 129 15.83 4.17 2.21
CA MET A 129 16.08 5.60 2.00
C MET A 129 15.37 6.49 3.02
N MET A 130 14.17 6.13 3.49
CA MET A 130 13.45 6.92 4.50
C MET A 130 14.27 7.19 5.78
N PRO A 131 14.80 6.17 6.48
CA PRO A 131 15.62 6.40 7.68
C PRO A 131 16.99 7.01 7.34
N LEU A 132 17.59 6.67 6.19
CA LEU A 132 18.91 7.18 5.81
C LEU A 132 18.90 8.69 5.52
N THR A 133 17.82 9.18 4.92
CA THR A 133 17.65 10.60 4.57
C THR A 133 16.95 11.41 5.65
N TYR A 134 16.50 10.76 6.74
CA TYR A 134 15.65 11.36 7.78
C TYR A 134 14.41 12.09 7.23
N SER A 135 13.95 11.67 6.05
CA SER A 135 12.88 12.34 5.32
C SER A 135 12.03 11.31 4.57
N ILE A 136 10.75 11.26 4.94
CA ILE A 136 9.76 10.40 4.28
C ILE A 136 9.64 10.80 2.80
N ALA A 137 9.70 12.10 2.50
CA ALA A 137 9.58 12.61 1.14
C ALA A 137 10.72 12.14 0.23
N TYR A 138 11.97 12.23 0.68
CA TYR A 138 13.11 11.77 -0.12
C TYR A 138 13.10 10.25 -0.31
N GLY A 139 12.71 9.49 0.72
CA GLY A 139 12.53 8.05 0.60
C GLY A 139 11.47 7.66 -0.43
N LEU A 140 10.33 8.32 -0.40
CA LEU A 140 9.24 8.09 -1.36
C LEU A 140 9.65 8.45 -2.79
N ILE A 141 10.35 9.57 -2.99
CA ILE A 141 10.87 9.98 -4.30
C ILE A 141 11.85 8.93 -4.83
N GLY A 142 12.81 8.48 -4.00
CA GLY A 142 13.76 7.44 -4.40
C GLY A 142 13.07 6.12 -4.80
N GLY A 143 12.04 5.73 -4.06
CA GLY A 143 11.19 4.58 -4.39
C GLY A 143 10.49 4.70 -5.73
N ILE A 144 9.73 5.79 -5.92
CA ILE A 144 8.96 6.05 -7.15
C ILE A 144 9.91 6.20 -8.35
N SER A 145 11.04 6.89 -8.20
CA SER A 145 12.05 7.00 -9.26
C SER A 145 12.59 5.64 -9.66
N THR A 146 12.87 4.75 -8.70
CA THR A 146 13.33 3.40 -8.99
C THR A 146 12.27 2.58 -9.73
N TYR A 147 11.00 2.69 -9.32
CA TYR A 147 9.88 2.04 -10.02
C TYR A 147 9.76 2.51 -11.47
N ILE A 148 9.85 3.82 -11.71
CA ILE A 148 9.79 4.41 -13.06
C ILE A 148 10.95 3.91 -13.92
N ILE A 149 12.18 3.88 -13.40
CA ILE A 149 13.36 3.44 -14.16
C ILE A 149 13.22 1.98 -14.61
N LEU A 150 12.72 1.09 -13.73
CA LEU A 150 12.54 -0.33 -14.05
C LEU A 150 11.45 -0.54 -15.11
N HIS A 151 10.34 0.19 -15.03
CA HIS A 151 9.24 0.09 -15.99
C HIS A 151 9.46 0.94 -17.26
N LEU A 152 10.46 1.81 -17.28
CA LEU A 152 10.75 2.68 -18.41
C LEU A 152 11.06 1.88 -19.68
N TRP A 153 11.77 0.75 -19.53
CA TRP A 153 12.13 -0.13 -20.63
C TRP A 153 10.88 -0.81 -21.22
N ASP A 154 10.00 -1.36 -20.38
CA ASP A 154 8.77 -2.01 -20.84
C ASP A 154 7.77 -1.01 -21.44
N TRP A 155 7.68 0.19 -20.88
CA TRP A 155 6.87 1.26 -21.47
C TRP A 155 7.43 1.72 -22.81
N GLY A 156 8.75 1.74 -22.95
CA GLY A 156 9.44 2.01 -24.22
C GLY A 156 9.10 0.96 -25.28
N GLU A 157 9.20 -0.33 -24.94
CA GLU A 157 8.83 -1.43 -25.83
C GLU A 157 7.33 -1.41 -26.18
N ALA A 158 6.44 -1.24 -25.20
CA ALA A 158 5.00 -1.16 -25.41
C ALA A 158 4.59 0.08 -26.25
N PHE A 159 5.31 1.19 -26.11
CA PHE A 159 5.09 2.39 -26.92
C PHE A 159 5.60 2.20 -28.36
N LEU A 160 6.71 1.49 -28.54
CA LEU A 160 7.26 1.13 -29.86
C LEU A 160 6.38 0.09 -30.58
N GLU A 161 5.79 -0.86 -29.85
CA GLU A 161 4.78 -1.79 -30.37
C GLU A 161 3.51 -1.05 -30.80
N LYS A 162 3.03 -0.08 -30.00
CA LYS A 162 1.89 0.79 -30.38
C LYS A 162 2.15 1.66 -31.62
N GLN A 163 3.42 2.00 -31.88
CA GLN A 163 3.85 2.72 -33.09
C GLN A 163 4.05 1.79 -34.30
N GLY A 164 3.80 0.49 -34.17
CA GLY A 164 3.78 -0.47 -35.29
C GLY A 164 5.16 -0.87 -35.82
N LEU A 165 6.25 -0.63 -35.08
CA LEU A 165 7.62 -0.92 -35.54
C LEU A 165 8.18 -2.27 -35.06
N VAL A 166 7.49 -2.99 -34.17
CA VAL A 166 7.90 -4.34 -33.74
C VAL A 166 6.74 -5.31 -33.96
N LYS A 167 6.67 -5.84 -35.18
CA LYS A 167 5.97 -7.09 -35.48
C LYS A 167 7.04 -8.07 -35.97
N GLY A 168 7.76 -8.69 -35.05
CA GLY A 168 8.81 -9.64 -35.43
C GLY A 168 9.76 -10.00 -34.31
N MET A 169 9.25 -10.49 -33.17
CA MET A 169 10.07 -11.30 -32.25
C MET A 169 9.23 -12.17 -31.29
N LYS A 170 7.99 -12.52 -31.67
CA LYS A 170 7.14 -13.44 -30.90
C LYS A 170 6.87 -14.77 -31.60
N GLU A 171 7.25 -14.90 -32.88
CA GLU A 171 7.10 -16.16 -33.62
C GLU A 171 8.27 -17.13 -33.39
N ASP A 172 9.50 -16.65 -33.13
CA ASP A 172 10.66 -17.54 -33.05
C ASP A 172 10.75 -18.36 -31.75
N HIS A 173 10.12 -17.90 -30.67
CA HIS A 173 10.11 -18.64 -29.40
C HIS A 173 9.02 -19.71 -29.30
N LEU A 174 7.95 -19.63 -30.10
CA LEU A 174 6.91 -20.66 -30.13
C LEU A 174 7.30 -21.85 -31.01
N LEU A 175 8.07 -21.61 -32.09
CA LEU A 175 8.52 -22.68 -32.99
C LEU A 175 9.64 -23.55 -32.38
N HIS A 176 10.43 -23.01 -31.44
CA HIS A 176 11.48 -23.77 -30.77
C HIS A 176 10.98 -24.63 -29.59
N GLU A 177 9.85 -24.30 -28.96
CA GLU A 177 9.23 -25.19 -27.96
C GLU A 177 8.43 -26.32 -28.62
N GLU A 178 7.72 -26.07 -29.73
CA GLU A 178 6.92 -27.10 -30.40
C GLU A 178 7.80 -28.18 -31.05
N ASN A 179 8.97 -27.79 -31.59
CA ASN A 179 9.90 -28.75 -32.22
C ASN A 179 10.75 -29.55 -31.21
N ASN A 180 10.85 -29.09 -29.96
CA ASN A 180 11.61 -29.78 -28.90
C ASN A 180 10.73 -30.66 -28.00
N GLY A 181 9.40 -30.46 -28.03
CA GLY A 181 8.43 -31.30 -27.32
C GLY A 181 8.06 -32.60 -28.04
N ASN A 182 8.28 -32.69 -29.36
CA ASN A 182 7.81 -33.82 -30.17
C ASN A 182 8.85 -34.93 -30.38
N ASP A 183 10.11 -34.74 -29.94
CA ASP A 183 11.19 -35.73 -30.11
C ASP A 183 11.43 -36.59 -28.85
N HIS A 184 10.80 -36.24 -27.72
CA HIS A 184 11.01 -36.90 -26.43
C HIS A 184 9.89 -37.85 -25.97
N ASP A 185 8.70 -37.82 -26.58
CA ASP A 185 7.56 -38.67 -26.16
C ASP A 185 7.52 -40.06 -26.85
N GLY A 186 8.41 -40.31 -27.81
CA GLY A 186 8.42 -41.54 -28.60
C GLY A 186 9.34 -42.67 -28.12
N LYS A 187 10.05 -42.52 -26.99
CA LYS A 187 11.17 -43.44 -26.64
C LYS A 187 11.22 -44.01 -25.22
N GLU A 188 10.24 -43.77 -24.34
CA GLU A 188 10.26 -44.34 -22.97
C GLU A 188 9.13 -45.36 -22.67
N LEU A 189 8.46 -45.90 -23.68
CA LEU A 189 7.52 -47.02 -23.54
C LEU A 189 8.12 -48.42 -23.79
N GLU A 190 9.45 -48.55 -23.74
CA GLU A 190 10.09 -49.87 -23.81
C GLU A 190 11.20 -49.98 -22.76
N VAL A 191 11.20 -51.11 -22.04
CA VAL A 191 12.24 -51.63 -21.15
C VAL A 191 12.11 -51.31 -19.64
N VAL A 192 11.30 -52.17 -18.97
CA VAL A 192 11.43 -52.73 -17.60
C VAL A 192 11.17 -51.83 -16.41
#